data_AF-A0AAD9WX75-F1
#
_entry.id   AF-A0AAD9WX75-F1
#
_cell.length_a   1.000
_cell.length_b   1.000
_cell.length_c   1.000
_cell.angle_alpha   90.00
_cell.angle_beta   90.00
_cell.angle_gamma   90.00
#
_symmetry.space_group_name_H-M   'P 1'
#
loop_
_entity.id
_entity.type
_entity.pdbx_description
1 polymer ?
#
loop_
_entity_poly.entity_id
_entity_poly.type
_entity_poly.pdbx_seq_one_letter_code
_entity_poly.pdbx_strand_id
1 'polypeptide(L)'
;MEKFTDNEIVTSPFQMEIGHFVSSQEDSPSLESLTLTYPGLSPFSLNISSDDGGGSSSRRPVGVKKEISRRRVKEQNSTDFNTLKEGQDKFLEVSNRNAMHREILNYILERKVECREAKIMMIDLNTITDPNKWKFMNQQQIKIAAKRARQQDQGSQNASGSF
;
A
#
# COMPACT_ATOMS: atom_id res chain seq x y z
N MET A 1 -17.89 32.55 -11.13
CA MET A 1 -19.11 32.10 -10.44
C MET A 1 -18.75 30.97 -9.51
N GLU A 2 -19.05 31.17 -8.25
CA GLU A 2 -19.15 30.19 -7.16
C GLU A 2 -19.99 28.97 -7.57
N LYS A 3 -19.68 27.78 -7.05
CA LYS A 3 -20.59 26.80 -6.40
C LYS A 3 -19.80 25.58 -5.91
N PHE A 4 -19.73 25.42 -4.59
CA PHE A 4 -19.37 24.17 -3.92
C PHE A 4 -20.64 23.31 -3.77
N THR A 5 -20.50 22.00 -3.93
CA THR A 5 -21.52 21.02 -3.51
C THR A 5 -20.84 19.98 -2.63
N ASP A 6 -21.10 20.08 -1.33
CA ASP A 6 -20.93 19.00 -0.38
C ASP A 6 -21.91 17.88 -0.71
N ASN A 7 -21.50 16.61 -0.57
CA ASN A 7 -22.43 15.54 -0.22
C ASN A 7 -21.68 14.36 0.42
N GLU A 8 -21.87 14.29 1.74
CA GLU A 8 -22.13 13.10 2.56
C GLU A 8 -21.03 12.04 2.75
N ILE A 9 -20.46 12.09 3.96
CA ILE A 9 -19.78 11.00 4.65
C ILE A 9 -20.84 9.96 5.04
N VAL A 10 -20.74 8.73 4.51
CA VAL A 10 -21.41 7.56 5.08
C VAL A 10 -20.35 6.55 5.51
N THR A 11 -20.21 6.45 6.82
CA THR A 11 -19.44 5.45 7.56
C THR A 11 -19.99 4.04 7.24
N SER A 12 -19.17 3.16 6.68
CA SER A 12 -19.49 1.74 6.53
C SER A 12 -18.77 0.92 7.62
N PRO A 13 -19.49 0.24 8.53
CA PRO A 13 -18.88 -0.71 9.42
C PRO A 13 -18.77 -2.08 8.76
N PHE A 14 -17.59 -2.67 8.89
CA PHE A 14 -17.31 -4.07 8.61
C PHE A 14 -18.41 -5.00 9.14
N GLN A 15 -18.87 -5.93 8.30
CA GLN A 15 -19.55 -7.14 8.78
C GLN A 15 -18.96 -8.35 8.08
N MET A 16 -18.23 -9.12 8.89
CA MET A 16 -17.65 -10.42 8.60
C MET A 16 -18.64 -11.45 9.15
N GLU A 17 -19.13 -12.38 8.33
CA GLU A 17 -19.77 -13.57 8.87
C GLU A 17 -19.43 -14.82 8.04
N ILE A 18 -19.14 -15.87 8.80
CA ILE A 18 -18.53 -17.13 8.44
C ILE A 18 -19.64 -18.17 8.30
N GLY A 19 -19.58 -18.96 7.23
CA GLY A 19 -19.95 -20.38 7.24
C GLY A 19 -21.42 -20.71 7.00
N HIS A 20 -21.66 -21.62 6.06
CA HIS A 20 -22.31 -22.91 6.34
C HIS A 20 -22.23 -23.80 5.09
N PHE A 21 -21.62 -24.96 5.28
CA PHE A 21 -21.51 -26.06 4.32
C PHE A 21 -22.56 -27.09 4.73
N VAL A 22 -23.50 -27.47 3.86
CA VAL A 22 -24.35 -28.66 4.06
C VAL A 22 -24.52 -29.39 2.73
N SER A 23 -24.32 -30.69 2.82
CA SER A 23 -24.23 -31.74 1.81
C SER A 23 -25.54 -32.54 1.69
N SER A 24 -25.60 -33.46 0.71
CA SER A 24 -26.54 -34.60 0.55
C SER A 24 -27.89 -34.28 -0.13
N GLN A 25 -28.51 -35.11 -1.00
CA GLN A 25 -28.25 -36.45 -1.53
C GLN A 25 -29.33 -36.75 -2.62
N GLU A 26 -29.04 -37.68 -3.53
CA GLU A 26 -29.89 -38.18 -4.63
C GLU A 26 -31.18 -38.89 -4.19
N ASP A 27 -32.15 -39.03 -5.11
CA ASP A 27 -32.94 -40.26 -5.29
C ASP A 27 -33.58 -40.32 -6.71
N SER A 28 -33.48 -41.49 -7.34
CA SER A 28 -34.18 -41.93 -8.59
C SER A 28 -35.14 -43.09 -8.22
N PRO A 29 -35.77 -43.92 -9.11
CA PRO A 29 -35.93 -43.91 -10.58
C PRO A 29 -37.38 -44.25 -11.05
N SER A 30 -37.66 -44.28 -12.37
CA SER A 30 -38.69 -45.16 -12.97
C SER A 30 -38.50 -45.34 -14.48
N LEU A 31 -38.40 -46.59 -14.89
CA LEU A 31 -38.15 -47.14 -16.23
C LEU A 31 -39.49 -47.52 -16.89
N GLU A 32 -39.71 -47.25 -18.18
CA GLU A 32 -40.65 -48.00 -19.06
C GLU A 32 -40.53 -47.47 -20.51
N SER A 33 -39.87 -48.19 -21.42
CA SER A 33 -40.43 -49.18 -22.36
C SER A 33 -40.91 -48.56 -23.70
N LEU A 34 -40.31 -49.01 -24.81
CA LEU A 34 -40.98 -49.71 -25.92
C LEU A 34 -40.08 -49.72 -27.16
N THR A 35 -39.72 -50.94 -27.55
CA THR A 35 -38.99 -51.31 -28.75
C THR A 35 -39.92 -51.23 -29.96
N LEU A 36 -39.55 -50.47 -31.00
CA LEU A 36 -40.16 -50.59 -32.34
C LEU A 36 -39.07 -50.59 -33.41
N THR A 37 -38.88 -51.77 -34.01
CA THR A 37 -37.98 -52.04 -35.12
C THR A 37 -38.68 -51.72 -36.44
N TYR A 38 -38.08 -50.90 -37.30
CA TYR A 38 -38.45 -50.82 -38.72
C TYR A 38 -37.27 -51.22 -39.63
N PRO A 39 -37.54 -51.89 -40.76
CA PRO A 39 -36.55 -52.59 -41.56
C PRO A 39 -35.97 -51.70 -42.67
N GLY A 40 -34.64 -51.74 -42.84
CA GLY A 40 -34.02 -51.44 -44.14
C GLY A 40 -33.02 -50.29 -44.19
N LEU A 41 -31.95 -50.29 -43.40
CA LEU A 41 -30.77 -49.46 -43.67
C LEU A 41 -29.45 -50.22 -43.42
N SER A 42 -28.72 -50.46 -44.52
CA SER A 42 -27.25 -50.57 -44.76
C SER A 42 -26.31 -51.24 -43.70
N PRO A 43 -25.41 -52.16 -44.11
CA PRO A 43 -24.53 -52.91 -43.21
C PRO A 43 -23.24 -52.15 -42.92
N PHE A 44 -23.28 -51.16 -42.03
CA PHE A 44 -22.12 -50.74 -41.25
C PHE A 44 -22.57 -50.35 -39.84
N SER A 45 -22.78 -51.35 -39.00
CA SER A 45 -22.94 -51.14 -37.56
C SER A 45 -21.57 -50.90 -36.93
N LEU A 46 -21.07 -49.67 -37.06
CA LEU A 46 -20.03 -49.16 -36.16
C LEU A 46 -20.68 -48.98 -34.79
N ASN A 47 -20.26 -49.81 -33.83
CA ASN A 47 -20.70 -49.71 -32.44
C ASN A 47 -20.15 -48.43 -31.83
N ILE A 48 -20.96 -47.37 -31.84
CA ILE A 48 -20.77 -46.16 -31.06
C ILE A 48 -21.84 -46.13 -29.96
N SER A 49 -21.53 -46.79 -28.85
CA SER A 49 -22.14 -46.43 -27.58
C SER A 49 -21.69 -45.02 -27.22
N SER A 50 -22.69 -44.13 -27.11
CA SER A 50 -22.73 -42.86 -26.36
C SER A 50 -21.67 -42.75 -25.26
N ASP A 51 -20.99 -41.63 -25.02
CA ASP A 51 -21.51 -40.28 -24.98
C ASP A 51 -20.34 -39.29 -24.97
N ASP A 52 -20.68 -38.09 -25.39
CA ASP A 52 -20.02 -36.80 -25.55
C ASP A 52 -18.67 -36.49 -24.85
N GLY A 53 -17.86 -35.67 -25.54
CA GLY A 53 -16.72 -34.99 -24.95
C GLY A 53 -15.42 -35.14 -25.73
N GLY A 54 -15.39 -34.58 -26.93
CA GLY A 54 -14.20 -34.51 -27.78
C GLY A 54 -12.93 -34.09 -27.04
N GLY A 55 -11.89 -34.90 -27.19
CA GLY A 55 -10.57 -34.55 -26.71
C GLY A 55 -9.66 -35.76 -26.77
N SER A 56 -8.94 -35.90 -27.89
CA SER A 56 -7.84 -36.85 -28.08
C SER A 56 -7.13 -37.17 -26.75
N SER A 57 -7.44 -38.33 -26.15
CA SER A 57 -6.79 -38.80 -24.93
C SER A 57 -5.39 -39.28 -25.29
N SER A 58 -4.51 -38.31 -25.58
CA SER A 58 -3.08 -38.51 -25.59
C SER A 58 -2.70 -38.94 -24.18
N ARG A 59 -2.54 -40.25 -24.00
CA ARG A 59 -2.06 -40.90 -22.78
C ARG A 59 -0.59 -40.53 -22.57
N ARG A 60 -0.33 -39.26 -22.24
CA ARG A 60 1.01 -38.78 -21.89
C ARG A 60 1.39 -39.38 -20.54
N PRO A 61 2.63 -39.84 -20.35
CA PRO A 61 3.05 -40.45 -19.08
C PRO A 61 2.79 -39.49 -17.92
N VAL A 62 2.23 -40.03 -16.84
CA VAL A 62 1.67 -39.31 -15.67
C VAL A 62 2.62 -38.25 -15.08
N GLY A 63 3.94 -38.39 -15.28
CA GLY A 63 4.94 -37.43 -14.82
C GLY A 63 5.03 -36.12 -15.61
N VAL A 64 4.65 -36.09 -16.89
CA VAL A 64 4.85 -34.91 -17.76
C VAL A 64 3.91 -33.77 -17.36
N LYS A 65 2.65 -34.08 -17.03
CA LYS A 65 1.66 -33.08 -16.59
C LYS A 65 2.06 -32.44 -15.26
N LYS A 66 2.58 -33.25 -14.33
CA LYS A 66 3.08 -32.78 -13.03
C LYS A 66 4.29 -31.85 -13.17
N GLU A 67 5.22 -32.18 -14.06
CA GLU A 67 6.42 -31.37 -14.28
C GLU A 67 6.11 -30.04 -14.96
N ILE A 68 5.19 -30.00 -15.92
CA ILE A 68 4.71 -28.76 -16.53
C ILE A 68 4.06 -27.85 -15.48
N SER A 69 3.20 -28.41 -14.62
CA SER A 69 2.59 -27.65 -13.53
C SER A 69 3.61 -27.12 -12.53
N ARG A 70 4.63 -27.91 -12.15
CA ARG A 70 5.72 -27.45 -11.28
C ARG A 70 6.51 -26.30 -11.90
N ARG A 71 6.81 -26.38 -13.20
CA ARG A 71 7.51 -25.30 -13.92
C ARG A 71 6.70 -24.00 -13.89
N ARG A 72 5.39 -24.07 -14.19
CA ARG A 72 4.50 -22.90 -14.14
C ARG A 72 4.45 -22.26 -12.75
N VAL A 73 4.34 -23.07 -11.69
CA VAL A 73 4.35 -22.57 -10.31
C VAL A 73 5.69 -21.89 -9.98
N LYS A 74 6.81 -22.48 -10.41
CA LYS A 74 8.14 -21.88 -10.20
C LYS A 74 8.29 -20.54 -10.93
N GLU A 75 7.83 -20.46 -12.18
CA GLU A 75 7.84 -19.23 -12.98
C GLU A 75 6.94 -18.14 -12.37
N GLN A 76 5.74 -18.51 -11.91
CA GLN A 76 4.84 -17.58 -11.24
C GLN A 76 5.47 -17.07 -9.93
N ASN A 77 5.97 -17.97 -9.07
CA ASN A 77 6.63 -17.59 -7.83
C ASN A 77 7.85 -16.69 -8.07
N SER A 78 8.61 -16.95 -9.14
CA SER A 78 9.74 -16.09 -9.52
C SER A 78 9.26 -14.70 -9.93
N THR A 79 8.17 -14.62 -10.68
CA THR A 79 7.56 -13.34 -11.08
C THR A 79 7.06 -12.58 -9.86
N ASP A 80 6.31 -13.24 -8.97
CA ASP A 80 5.77 -12.65 -7.75
C ASP A 80 6.87 -12.17 -6.80
N PHE A 81 7.96 -12.92 -6.68
CA PHE A 81 9.11 -12.50 -5.89
C PHE A 81 9.79 -11.26 -6.48
N ASN A 82 9.93 -11.21 -7.80
CA ASN A 82 10.55 -10.07 -8.48
C ASN A 82 9.68 -8.81 -8.35
N THR A 83 8.35 -8.92 -8.50
CA THR A 83 7.44 -7.76 -8.34
C THR A 83 7.40 -7.28 -6.89
N LEU A 84 7.43 -8.20 -5.92
CA LEU A 84 7.53 -7.85 -4.51
C LEU A 84 8.82 -7.11 -4.20
N LYS A 85 9.96 -7.61 -4.69
CA LYS A 85 11.26 -6.98 -4.52
C LYS A 85 11.28 -5.57 -5.12
N GLU A 86 10.78 -5.42 -6.35
CA GLU A 86 10.69 -4.12 -7.01
C GLU A 86 9.79 -3.15 -6.22
N GLY A 87 8.67 -3.63 -5.68
CA GLY A 87 7.79 -2.84 -4.82
C GLY A 87 8.49 -2.39 -3.53
N GLN A 88 9.26 -3.28 -2.90
CA GLN A 88 10.07 -2.95 -1.72
C GLN A 88 11.13 -1.89 -2.03
N ASP A 89 11.84 -2.03 -3.16
CA ASP A 89 12.87 -1.08 -3.58
C ASP A 89 12.27 0.32 -3.80
N LYS A 90 11.12 0.40 -4.49
CA LYS A 90 10.38 1.67 -4.68
C LYS A 90 9.91 2.27 -3.37
N PHE A 91 9.39 1.46 -2.46
CA PHE A 91 8.95 1.94 -1.14
C PHE A 91 10.13 2.52 -0.35
N LEU A 92 11.28 1.84 -0.35
CA LEU A 92 12.48 2.30 0.32
C LEU A 92 12.97 3.62 -0.28
N GLU A 93 12.96 3.75 -1.61
CA GLU A 93 13.33 4.99 -2.29
C GLU A 93 12.43 6.16 -1.88
N VAL A 94 11.11 5.97 -1.89
CA VAL A 94 10.15 7.01 -1.47
C VAL A 94 10.32 7.35 0.01
N SER A 95 10.52 6.36 0.86
CA SER A 95 10.76 6.55 2.29
C SER A 95 12.01 7.40 2.53
N ASN A 96 13.12 7.07 1.87
CA ASN A 96 14.37 7.82 1.97
C ASN A 96 14.23 9.24 1.41
N ARG A 97 13.60 9.41 0.24
CA ARG A 97 13.32 10.74 -0.33
C ARG A 97 12.49 11.60 0.63
N ASN A 98 11.49 11.01 1.29
CA ASN A 98 10.68 11.71 2.29
C ASN A 98 11.47 12.05 3.55
N ALA A 99 12.38 11.19 4.01
CA ALA A 99 13.27 11.49 5.13
C ALA A 99 14.15 12.71 4.82
N MET A 100 14.83 12.69 3.67
CA MET A 100 15.65 13.82 3.20
C MET A 100 14.83 15.10 3.05
N HIS A 101 13.60 15.00 2.52
CA HIS A 101 12.73 16.17 2.38
C HIS A 101 12.35 16.77 3.75
N ARG A 102 12.05 15.94 4.75
CA ARG A 102 11.78 16.42 6.12
C ARG A 102 13.00 17.12 6.72
N GLU A 103 14.20 16.57 6.54
CA GLU A 103 15.43 17.19 7.01
C GLU A 103 15.67 18.56 6.38
N ILE A 104 15.50 18.68 5.07
CA ILE A 104 15.61 19.96 4.35
C ILE A 104 14.57 20.97 4.87
N LEU A 105 13.32 20.55 5.03
CA LEU A 105 12.26 21.44 5.55
C LEU A 105 12.57 21.91 6.97
N ASN A 106 13.05 21.03 7.84
CA ASN A 106 13.45 21.37 9.20
C ASN A 106 14.60 22.37 9.19
N TYR A 107 15.63 22.14 8.37
CA TYR A 107 16.74 23.09 8.21
C TYR A 107 16.27 24.46 7.73
N ILE A 108 15.41 24.52 6.70
CA ILE A 108 14.85 25.79 6.21
C ILE A 108 14.05 26.51 7.31
N LEU A 109 13.26 25.77 8.09
CA LEU A 109 12.45 26.33 9.15
C LEU A 109 13.31 26.90 10.27
N GLU A 110 14.35 26.16 10.69
CA GLU A 110 15.31 26.59 11.69
C GLU A 110 16.02 27.88 11.25
N ARG A 111 16.55 27.92 10.03
CA ARG A 111 17.16 29.12 9.44
C ARG A 111 16.19 30.30 9.40
N LYS A 112 14.91 30.07 9.07
CA LYS A 112 13.88 31.13 9.09
C LYS A 112 13.60 31.65 10.49
N VAL A 113 13.65 30.80 11.51
CA VAL A 113 13.52 31.22 12.92
C VAL A 113 14.73 32.05 13.32
N GLU A 114 15.94 31.56 13.06
CA GLU A 114 17.20 32.27 13.35
C GLU A 114 17.25 33.66 12.70
N CYS A 115 16.92 33.76 11.41
CA CYS A 115 16.88 35.04 10.70
C CYS A 115 15.88 36.02 11.32
N ARG A 116 14.69 35.55 11.76
CA ARG A 116 13.70 36.40 12.44
C ARG A 116 14.21 36.87 13.79
N GLU A 117 14.79 35.98 14.58
CA GLU A 117 15.36 36.32 15.88
C GLU A 117 16.55 37.28 15.74
N ALA A 118 17.43 37.06 14.76
CA ALA A 118 18.54 37.96 14.43
C ALA A 118 18.04 39.36 14.05
N LYS A 119 16.97 39.43 13.23
CA LYS A 119 16.35 40.71 12.88
C LYS A 119 15.83 41.46 14.11
N ILE A 120 15.22 40.76 15.07
CA ILE A 120 14.74 41.35 16.33
C ILE A 120 15.90 41.87 17.18
N MET A 121 16.99 41.11 17.26
CA MET A 121 18.18 41.50 18.02
C MET A 121 18.93 42.70 17.41
N MET A 122 18.84 42.91 16.10
CA MET A 122 19.47 44.04 15.42
C MET A 122 18.70 45.36 15.54
N ILE A 123 17.45 45.34 16.02
CA ILE A 123 16.68 46.57 16.19
C ILE A 123 17.26 47.36 17.35
N ASP A 124 17.76 48.56 17.07
CA ASP A 124 18.16 49.51 18.11
C ASP A 124 16.91 50.06 18.79
N LEU A 125 16.80 49.82 20.09
CA LEU A 125 15.66 50.23 20.89
C LEU A 125 15.51 51.76 20.96
N ASN A 126 16.59 52.53 20.76
CA ASN A 126 16.53 54.00 20.74
C ASN A 126 15.77 54.55 19.53
N THR A 127 15.60 53.73 18.48
CA THR A 127 14.82 54.10 17.28
C THR A 127 13.31 53.99 17.50
N ILE A 128 12.86 53.41 18.62
CA ILE A 128 11.44 53.18 18.92
C ILE A 128 10.94 54.27 19.87
N THR A 129 10.08 55.16 19.37
CA THR A 129 9.49 56.25 20.16
C THR A 129 8.35 55.81 21.07
N ASP A 130 7.56 54.81 20.66
CA ASP A 130 6.40 54.33 21.42
C ASP A 130 6.83 53.47 22.63
N PRO A 131 6.51 53.88 23.87
CA PRO A 131 6.92 53.16 25.08
C PRO A 131 6.44 51.70 25.13
N ASN A 132 5.25 51.41 24.60
CA ASN A 132 4.69 50.07 24.62
C ASN A 132 5.41 49.14 23.64
N LYS A 133 5.70 49.65 22.43
CA LYS A 133 6.49 48.91 21.44
C LYS A 133 7.92 48.71 21.92
N TRP A 134 8.51 49.72 22.55
CA TRP A 134 9.84 49.62 23.14
C TRP A 134 9.91 48.48 24.17
N LYS A 135 8.97 48.46 25.12
CA LYS A 135 8.93 47.43 26.18
C LYS A 135 8.75 46.03 25.59
N PHE A 136 7.87 45.90 24.59
CA PHE A 136 7.68 44.64 23.88
C PHE A 136 8.98 44.17 23.21
N MET A 137 9.63 45.04 22.44
CA MET A 137 10.86 44.70 21.72
C MET A 137 12.00 44.36 22.66
N ASN A 138 12.19 45.15 23.73
CA ASN A 138 13.17 44.86 24.78
C ASN A 138 12.91 43.47 25.40
N GLN A 139 11.66 43.15 25.72
CA GLN A 139 11.31 41.83 26.23
C GLN A 139 11.62 40.71 25.21
N GLN A 140 11.38 40.91 23.92
CA GLN A 140 11.72 39.94 22.89
C GLN A 140 13.23 39.69 22.82
N GLN A 141 14.04 40.75 22.87
CA GLN A 141 15.50 40.64 22.89
C GLN A 141 15.99 39.84 24.11
N ILE A 142 15.45 40.12 25.30
CA ILE A 142 15.77 39.38 26.52
C ILE A 142 15.41 37.89 26.39
N LYS A 143 14.20 37.58 25.87
CA LYS A 143 13.76 36.20 25.66
C LYS A 143 14.67 35.44 24.70
N ILE A 144 15.05 36.06 23.57
CA ILE A 144 15.94 35.47 22.57
C ILE A 144 17.34 35.26 23.17
N ALA A 145 17.89 36.24 23.88
CA ALA A 145 19.20 36.13 24.53
C ALA A 145 19.23 34.97 25.55
N ALA A 146 18.19 34.85 26.39
CA ALA A 146 18.06 33.76 27.35
C ALA A 146 17.94 32.39 26.67
N LYS A 147 17.19 32.30 25.56
CA LYS A 147 17.07 31.07 24.76
C LYS A 147 18.44 30.64 24.20
N ARG A 148 19.21 31.58 23.63
CA ARG A 148 20.54 31.33 23.07
C ARG A 148 21.54 30.87 24.12
N ALA A 149 21.53 31.48 25.30
CA ALA A 149 22.40 31.08 26.41
C ALA A 149 22.16 29.61 26.81
N ARG A 150 20.89 29.19 26.93
CA ARG A 150 20.53 27.80 27.25
C ARG A 150 20.97 26.79 26.19
N GLN A 151 20.97 27.18 24.91
CA GLN A 151 21.41 26.31 23.82
C GLN A 151 22.93 26.12 23.81
N GLN A 152 23.70 27.13 24.21
CA GLN A 152 25.16 27.03 24.31
C GLN A 152 25.61 26.08 25.44
N ASP A 153 24.92 26.08 26.58
CA ASP A 153 25.24 25.18 27.70
C ASP A 153 24.98 23.71 27.38
N GLN A 154 23.93 23.41 26.59
CA GLN A 154 23.60 22.03 26.20
C GLN A 154 24.54 21.45 25.12
N GLY A 155 25.17 22.30 24.30
CA GLY A 155 26.16 21.86 23.31
C GLY A 155 27.50 21.45 23.93
N SER A 156 27.83 21.94 25.12
CA SER A 156 29.11 21.67 25.79
C SER A 156 29.17 20.29 26.46
N GLN A 157 28.02 19.73 26.87
CA GLN A 157 27.95 18.42 27.54
C GLN A 157 28.09 17.22 26.58
N ASN A 158 27.86 17.41 25.28
CA ASN A 158 27.91 16.33 24.29
C ASN A 158 29.29 16.19 23.60
N ALA A 159 30.21 17.14 23.82
CA ALA A 159 31.54 17.14 23.19
C ALA A 159 32.64 16.44 24.01
N SER A 160 32.34 16.01 25.24
CA SER A 160 33.31 15.42 26.17
C SER A 160 33.32 13.88 26.20
N GLY A 161 32.55 13.21 25.33
CA GLY A 161 32.31 11.76 25.38
C GLY A 161 32.92 10.91 24.26
N SER A 162 33.94 11.39 23.55
CA SER A 162 34.61 10.58 22.51
C SER A 162 36.12 10.80 22.51
N PHE A 163 36.83 9.99 23.30
CA PHE A 163 38.24 9.65 23.15
C PHE A 163 38.39 8.15 23.34
#